data_AF-A0A975E4V6-F1
#
_entry.id   AF-A0A975E4V6-F1
#
_cell.length_a   1.000
_cell.length_b   1.000
_cell.length_c   1.000
_cell.angle_alpha   90.00
_cell.angle_beta   90.00
_cell.angle_gamma   90.00
#
_symmetry.space_group_name_H-M   'P 1'
#
loop_
_entity.id
_entity.type
_entity.pdbx_description
1 polymer ?
#
loop_
_entity_poly.entity_id
_entity_poly.type
_entity_poly.pdbx_seq_one_letter_code
_entity_poly.pdbx_strand_id
1 'polypeptide(L)'
;MSVSAQDIEAALRAELAPTAVEVRDDSHLHAGHAGAREGRHFSVSVASPRFNGLSRVARHRLVYDALRSLIPQGIHALAIDARDSGDN
;
A
#
# COMPACT_ATOMS: atom_id res chain seq x y z
N MET A 1 -0.37 16.19 9.43
CA MET A 1 -0.91 15.95 8.07
C MET A 1 -1.26 14.49 8.00
N SER A 2 -2.50 14.15 7.67
CA SER A 2 -2.96 12.77 7.57
C SER A 2 -2.65 12.22 6.17
N VAL A 3 -1.99 11.06 6.09
CA VAL A 3 -1.82 10.34 4.82
C VAL A 3 -3.18 9.93 4.28
N SER A 4 -3.40 10.19 2.99
CA SER A 4 -4.57 9.76 2.23
C SER A 4 -4.22 8.66 1.25
N ALA A 5 -5.24 7.95 0.74
CA ALA A 5 -5.05 6.94 -0.31
C ALA A 5 -4.35 7.51 -1.56
N GLN A 6 -4.60 8.78 -1.89
CA GLN A 6 -3.99 9.46 -3.04
C GLN A 6 -2.49 9.68 -2.85
N ASP A 7 -2.03 9.99 -1.63
CA ASP A 7 -0.60 10.17 -1.34
C ASP A 7 0.17 8.86 -1.53
N ILE A 8 -0.42 7.75 -1.06
CA ILE A 8 0.11 6.40 -1.23
C ILE A 8 0.19 6.04 -2.71
N GLU A 9 -0.89 6.27 -3.46
CA GLU A 9 -0.95 6.00 -4.90
C GLU A 9 0.12 6.80 -5.66
N ALA A 10 0.26 8.09 -5.36
CA ALA A 10 1.24 8.97 -6.00
C ALA A 10 2.69 8.51 -5.73
N ALA A 11 3.01 8.17 -4.48
CA ALA A 11 4.33 7.66 -4.12
C ALA A 11 4.66 6.34 -4.84
N LEU A 12 3.70 5.41 -4.91
CA LEU A 12 3.86 4.15 -5.63
C LEU A 12 4.03 4.39 -7.13
N ARG A 13 3.29 5.32 -7.72
CA ARG A 13 3.45 5.67 -9.13
C ARG A 13 4.82 6.26 -9.44
N ALA A 14 5.33 7.14 -8.57
CA ALA A 14 6.63 7.76 -8.74
C ALA A 14 7.78 6.74 -8.67
N GLU A 15 7.76 5.84 -7.68
CA GLU A 15 8.87 4.91 -7.43
C GLU A 15 8.80 3.63 -8.27
N LEU A 16 7.60 3.05 -8.43
CA LEU A 16 7.42 1.71 -8.97
C LEU A 16 6.89 1.67 -10.40
N ALA A 17 6.47 2.82 -10.95
CA ALA A 17 5.85 2.95 -12.27
C ALA A 17 4.87 1.79 -12.59
N PRO A 18 3.87 1.54 -11.72
CA PRO A 18 2.95 0.43 -11.88
C PRO A 18 2.02 0.66 -13.06
N THR A 19 1.65 -0.43 -13.72
CA THR A 19 0.63 -0.43 -14.78
C THR A 19 -0.77 -0.32 -14.21
N ALA A 20 -1.01 -0.88 -13.02
CA ALA A 20 -2.24 -0.67 -12.26
C ALA A 20 -1.91 -0.47 -10.78
N VAL A 21 -2.60 0.47 -10.14
CA VAL A 21 -2.50 0.72 -8.71
C VAL A 21 -3.89 1.05 -8.20
N GLU A 22 -4.25 0.48 -7.07
CA GLU A 22 -5.51 0.69 -6.38
C GLU A 22 -5.20 0.80 -4.89
N VAL A 23 -5.65 1.89 -4.26
CA VAL A 23 -5.48 2.12 -2.84
C VAL A 23 -6.85 2.33 -2.22
N ARG A 24 -7.17 1.51 -1.21
CA ARG A 24 -8.43 1.55 -0.49
C ARG A 24 -8.16 1.91 0.97
N ASP A 25 -8.89 2.92 1.47
CA ASP A 25 -8.90 3.26 2.88
C ASP A 25 -9.98 2.44 3.58
N ASP A 26 -9.56 1.54 4.46
CA ASP A 26 -10.45 0.74 5.31
C ASP A 26 -10.47 1.29 6.74
N SER A 27 -9.97 2.51 6.98
CA SER A 27 -9.92 3.13 8.31
C SER A 27 -11.31 3.47 8.86
N HIS A 28 -12.30 3.64 7.97
CA HIS A 28 -13.68 3.96 8.32
C HIS A 28 -14.45 2.81 9.00
N LEU A 29 -14.01 1.56 8.88
CA LEU A 29 -14.69 0.41 9.49
C LEU A 29 -14.64 0.38 11.02
N HIS A 30 -13.76 1.18 11.64
CA HIS A 30 -13.53 1.17 13.09
C HIS A 30 -13.96 2.47 13.81
N ALA A 31 -14.52 3.44 13.09
CA ALA A 31 -15.06 4.66 13.68
C ALA A 31 -16.44 4.41 14.33
N GLY A 32 -16.49 3.62 15.41
CA GLY A 32 -17.78 3.34 16.05
C GLY A 32 -17.81 2.58 17.39
N HIS A 33 -16.72 1.97 17.86
CA HIS A 33 -16.77 1.18 19.10
C HIS A 33 -15.74 1.61 20.16
N ALA A 34 -16.18 1.61 21.43
CA ALA A 34 -15.44 2.02 22.63
C ALA A 34 -14.18 1.18 22.97
N GLY A 35 -13.79 0.24 22.10
CA GLY A 35 -12.52 -0.51 22.14
C GLY A 35 -11.61 -0.28 20.94
N ALA A 36 -11.96 0.62 20.00
CA ALA A 36 -11.25 0.87 18.75
C ALA A 36 -9.93 1.64 18.97
N ARG A 37 -8.91 0.93 19.45
CA ARG A 37 -7.52 1.38 19.44
C ARG A 37 -6.76 0.79 18.24
N GLU A 38 -7.36 0.68 17.06
CA GLU A 38 -6.70 -0.08 15.98
C GLU A 38 -6.72 0.70 14.67
N GLY A 39 -5.83 1.69 14.61
CA GLY A 39 -5.06 2.02 13.41
C GLY A 39 -5.79 2.54 12.16
N ARG A 40 -5.06 3.29 11.33
CA ARG A 40 -5.48 3.53 9.95
C ARG A 40 -5.06 2.33 9.12
N HIS A 41 -6.03 1.60 8.58
CA HIS A 41 -5.82 0.42 7.73
C HIS A 41 -5.97 0.84 6.27
N PHE A 42 -4.95 0.55 5.47
CA PHE A 42 -4.96 0.79 4.03
C PHE A 42 -4.69 -0.52 3.29
N SER A 43 -5.44 -0.74 2.21
CA SER A 43 -5.24 -1.87 1.33
C SER A 43 -4.69 -1.35 0.00
N VAL A 44 -3.51 -1.80 -0.39
CA VAL A 44 -2.80 -1.37 -1.60
C VAL A 44 -2.64 -2.58 -2.52
N SER A 45 -3.25 -2.48 -3.69
CA SER A 45 -3.09 -3.43 -4.79
C SER A 45 -2.29 -2.78 -5.90
N VAL A 46 -1.13 -3.34 -6.22
CA VAL A 46 -0.22 -2.76 -7.20
C VAL A 46 0.27 -3.82 -8.18
N ALA A 47 0.09 -3.56 -9.47
CA ALA A 47 0.60 -4.36 -10.56
C ALA A 47 1.71 -3.59 -11.28
N SER A 48 2.92 -4.17 -11.33
CA SER A 48 4.06 -3.56 -12.02
C SER A 48 4.91 -4.61 -12.72
N PRO A 49 5.45 -4.32 -13.92
CA PRO A 49 6.45 -5.17 -14.55
C PRO A 49 7.73 -5.27 -13.71
N ARG A 50 8.00 -4.32 -12.79
CA ARG A 50 9.14 -4.41 -11.86
C ARG A 50 9.08 -5.58 -10.90
N PHE A 51 7.91 -6.16 -10.70
CA PHE A 51 7.73 -7.34 -9.86
C PHE A 51 7.99 -8.65 -10.60
N ASN A 52 8.17 -8.61 -11.92
CA ASN A 52 8.45 -9.79 -12.72
C ASN A 52 9.80 -10.42 -12.31
N GLY A 53 9.80 -11.73 -12.05
CA GLY A 53 10.98 -12.45 -11.56
C GLY A 53 11.34 -12.18 -10.08
N LEU A 54 10.62 -11.31 -9.38
CA LEU A 54 10.83 -11.07 -7.95
C LEU A 54 9.96 -12.01 -7.11
N SER A 55 10.54 -12.49 -6.00
CA SER A 55 9.78 -13.24 -4.99
C SER A 55 8.79 -12.34 -4.26
N ARG A 56 7.72 -12.93 -3.70
CA ARG A 56 6.70 -12.20 -2.92
C ARG A 56 7.31 -11.24 -1.88
N VAL A 57 8.34 -11.69 -1.16
CA VAL A 57 9.04 -10.86 -0.16
C VAL A 57 9.75 -9.67 -0.81
N ALA A 58 10.44 -9.86 -1.94
CA ALA A 58 11.11 -8.79 -2.64
C ALA A 58 10.12 -7.74 -3.18
N ARG A 59 8.96 -8.18 -3.70
CA ARG A 59 7.87 -7.30 -4.13
C ARG A 59 7.34 -6.46 -2.97
N HIS A 60 7.03 -7.10 -1.85
CA HIS A 60 6.57 -6.40 -0.64
C HIS A 60 7.62 -5.39 -0.16
N ARG A 61 8.91 -5.75 -0.21
CA ARG A 61 10.00 -4.87 0.19
C ARG A 61 10.08 -3.61 -0.66
N LEU A 62 9.87 -3.71 -1.98
CA LEU A 62 9.80 -2.54 -2.88
C LEU A 62 8.63 -1.62 -2.56
N VAL A 63 7.45 -2.17 -2.30
CA VAL A 63 6.27 -1.39 -1.90
C VAL A 63 6.52 -0.71 -0.55
N TYR A 64 7.09 -1.43 0.41
CA TYR A 64 7.47 -0.87 1.71
C TYR A 64 8.51 0.25 1.58
N ASP A 65 9.46 0.13 0.66
CA ASP A 65 10.50 1.14 0.43
C ASP A 65 9.87 2.42 -0.13
N ALA A 66 9.00 2.30 -1.14
CA ALA A 66 8.25 3.41 -1.70
C ALA A 66 7.36 4.13 -0.67
N LEU A 67 6.76 3.37 0.25
CA LEU A 67 5.88 3.89 1.30
C LEU A 67 6.62 4.22 2.61
N ARG A 68 7.94 4.00 2.69
CA ARG A 68 8.73 4.15 3.91
C ARG A 68 8.61 5.54 4.51
N SER A 69 8.50 6.56 3.65
CA SER A 69 8.32 7.95 4.04
C SER A 69 6.91 8.25 4.56
N LEU A 70 5.90 7.50 4.13
CA LEU A 70 4.48 7.68 4.48
C LEU A 70 4.06 6.86 5.71
N ILE A 71 4.67 5.69 5.93
CA ILE A 71 4.38 4.83 7.09
C ILE A 71 4.42 5.56 8.43
N PRO A 72 5.52 6.27 8.80
CA PRO A 72 5.61 6.96 10.09
C PRO A 72 4.63 8.14 10.22
N GLN A 73 4.00 8.58 9.13
CA GLN A 73 3.06 9.70 9.13
C GLN A 73 1.64 9.31 9.60
N GLY A 74 1.39 8.02 9.88
CA GLY A 74 0.15 7.56 10.51
C GLY A 74 -0.45 6.26 9.97
N ILE A 75 0.26 5.52 9.12
CA ILE A 75 -0.18 4.20 8.66
C ILE A 75 0.14 3.19 9.78
N HIS A 76 -0.88 2.57 10.36
CA HIS A 76 -0.69 1.54 11.39
C HIS A 76 -0.56 0.14 10.79
N ALA A 77 -1.40 -0.16 9.79
CA ALA A 77 -1.38 -1.43 9.08
C ALA A 77 -1.65 -1.17 7.59
N LEU A 78 -0.88 -1.85 6.74
CA LEU A 78 -1.01 -1.75 5.30
C LEU A 78 -1.03 -3.16 4.70
N ALA A 79 -2.11 -3.51 4.02
CA ALA A 79 -2.19 -4.72 3.23
C ALA A 79 -1.55 -4.45 1.86
N ILE A 80 -0.56 -5.26 1.48
CA ILE A 80 0.14 -5.14 0.20
C ILE A 80 -0.21 -6.34 -0.65
N ASP A 81 -0.82 -6.08 -1.80
CA ASP A 81 -1.04 -7.04 -2.87
C ASP A 81 -0.18 -6.61 -4.07
N ALA A 82 0.99 -7.23 -4.21
CA ALA A 82 1.94 -6.91 -5.27
C ALA A 82 1.93 -8.00 -6.35
N ARG A 83 1.19 -7.75 -7.44
CA ARG A 83 1.04 -8.66 -8.57
C ARG A 83 2.02 -8.31 -9.67
N ASP A 84 2.73 -9.28 -10.21
CA ASP A 84 3.50 -9.02 -11.42
C ASP A 84 2.59 -9.02 -12.64
N SER A 85 3.04 -8.38 -13.72
CA SER A 85 2.26 -8.29 -14.96
C SER A 85 2.06 -9.65 -15.67
N GLY A 86 2.65 -10.73 -15.15
CA GLY A 86 2.65 -12.06 -15.76
C GLY A 86 2.00 -13.15 -14.91
N ASP A 87 1.11 -12.81 -13.96
CA ASP A 87 0.28 -13.81 -13.29
C ASP A 87 -0.69 -14.42 -14.32
N ASN A 88 -0.29 -15.56 -14.88
CA ASN A 88 -1.01 -16.43 -15.81
C ASN A 88 -1.33 -17.75 -15.13
#